data_AF-A0A842SSS0-F1
#
_entry.id   AF-A0A842SSS0-F1
#
_cell.length_a   1.000
_cell.length_b   1.000
_cell.length_c   1.000
_cell.angle_alpha   90.00
_cell.angle_beta   90.00
_cell.angle_gamma   90.00
#
_symmetry.space_group_name_H-M   'P 1'
#
loop_
_entity.id
_entity.type
_entity.pdbx_description
1 polymer ?
#
loop_
_entity_poly.entity_id
_entity_poly.type
_entity_poly.pdbx_seq_one_letter_code
_entity_poly.pdbx_strand_id
1 'polypeptide(L)' 'MKSHQHNLIGKHVRVTDAKNKTLVGKEGVVQDETKNTITVNDQKIIKDYITIDGGKKLISKTPTERIKVHQ' A
#
# COMPACT_ATOMS: atom_id res chain seq x y z
N MET A 1 10.73 -12.51 16.79
CA MET A 1 9.54 -12.65 15.92
C MET A 1 9.48 -11.44 15.01
N LYS A 2 9.94 -11.55 13.75
CA LYS A 2 10.10 -10.41 12.83
C LYS A 2 8.81 -10.19 12.03
N SER A 3 8.21 -9.03 12.24
CA SER A 3 6.93 -8.55 11.70
C SER A 3 6.87 -8.60 10.17
N HIS A 4 5.80 -9.22 9.65
CA HIS A 4 5.43 -9.35 8.25
C HIS A 4 5.39 -8.01 7.49
N GLN A 5 6.51 -7.61 6.85
CA GLN A 5 6.48 -6.68 5.70
C GLN A 5 5.92 -7.34 4.43
N HIS A 6 5.49 -8.60 4.56
CA HIS A 6 5.00 -9.48 3.52
C HIS A 6 3.50 -9.20 3.30
N ASN A 7 3.17 -8.83 2.07
CA ASN A 7 1.83 -8.69 1.49
C ASN A 7 0.92 -7.58 2.07
N LEU A 8 0.51 -6.63 1.22
CA LEU A 8 -0.58 -5.70 1.53
C LEU A 8 -1.95 -6.29 1.18
N ILE A 9 -2.01 -7.29 0.28
CA ILE A 9 -3.25 -7.94 -0.15
C ILE A 9 -3.98 -8.55 1.05
N GLY A 10 -5.28 -8.29 1.15
CA GLY A 10 -6.15 -8.72 2.24
C GLY A 10 -6.12 -7.80 3.47
N LYS A 11 -5.25 -6.80 3.52
CA LYS A 11 -5.22 -5.83 4.64
C LYS A 11 -6.23 -4.72 4.39
N HIS A 12 -6.90 -4.30 5.46
CA HIS A 12 -7.67 -3.07 5.48
C HIS A 12 -6.69 -1.88 5.56
N VAL A 13 -6.83 -0.93 4.65
CA VAL A 13 -5.99 0.27 4.60
C VAL A 13 -6.87 1.51 4.49
N ARG A 14 -6.43 2.59 5.10
CA ARG A 14 -7.01 3.93 4.94
C ARG A 14 -5.94 4.87 4.43
N VAL A 15 -6.28 5.68 3.44
CA VAL A 15 -5.38 6.71 2.90
C VAL A 15 -5.41 7.92 3.83
N THR A 16 -4.29 8.22 4.47
CA THR A 16 -4.14 9.33 5.42
C THR A 16 -3.57 10.58 4.77
N ASP A 17 -2.78 10.42 3.69
CA ASP A 17 -2.32 11.52 2.85
C ASP A 17 -2.21 11.08 1.40
N ALA A 18 -2.38 12.02 0.47
CA ALA A 18 -2.23 11.77 -0.95
C ALA A 18 -1.88 13.04 -1.74
N LYS A 19 -1.21 12.86 -2.89
CA LYS A 19 -1.02 13.92 -3.89
C LYS A 19 -2.36 14.39 -4.46
N ASN A 20 -3.25 13.45 -4.78
CA ASN A 20 -4.63 13.75 -5.13
C ASN A 20 -5.50 13.70 -3.87
N LYS A 21 -5.95 14.87 -3.40
CA LYS A 21 -6.67 14.99 -2.12
C LYS A 21 -8.03 14.31 -2.10
N THR A 22 -8.62 13.97 -3.25
CA THR A 22 -9.87 13.18 -3.31
C THR A 22 -9.69 11.72 -2.87
N LEU A 23 -8.44 11.26 -2.73
CA LEU A 23 -8.12 9.93 -2.23
C LEU A 23 -8.01 9.89 -0.71
N VAL A 24 -7.82 11.02 -0.03
CA VAL A 24 -7.68 11.07 1.42
C VAL A 24 -8.99 10.65 2.08
N GLY A 25 -8.90 9.76 3.06
CA GLY A 25 -10.06 9.17 3.74
C GLY A 25 -10.66 7.97 3.02
N LYS A 26 -10.22 7.62 1.80
CA LYS A 26 -10.62 6.34 1.19
C LYS A 26 -10.07 5.18 2.01
N GLU A 27 -10.93 4.22 2.26
CA GLU A 27 -10.62 3.01 3.01
C GLU A 27 -11.18 1.77 2.32
N GLY A 28 -10.56 0.62 2.59
CA GLY A 28 -11.00 -0.66 2.06
C GLY A 28 -9.93 -1.73 2.16
N VAL A 29 -10.28 -2.91 1.65
CA VAL A 29 -9.36 -4.05 1.62
C VAL A 29 -8.54 -4.00 0.34
N VAL A 30 -7.22 -4.17 0.46
CA VAL A 30 -6.34 -4.28 -0.71
C VAL A 30 -6.62 -5.59 -1.43
N GLN A 31 -7.10 -5.52 -2.66
CA GLN A 31 -7.41 -6.69 -3.50
C GLN A 31 -6.17 -7.17 -4.28
N ASP A 32 -5.34 -6.23 -4.73
CA ASP A 32 -4.16 -6.52 -5.54
C ASP A 32 -3.04 -5.52 -5.26
N GLU A 33 -1.79 -5.95 -5.47
CA GLU A 33 -0.60 -5.16 -5.29
C GLU A 33 0.43 -5.45 -6.40
N THR A 34 0.73 -4.45 -7.23
CA THR A 34 1.82 -4.51 -8.21
C THR A 34 3.06 -3.79 -7.68
N LYS A 35 4.08 -3.53 -8.51
CA LYS A 35 5.28 -2.77 -8.11
C LYS A 35 4.92 -1.37 -7.58
N ASN A 36 4.12 -0.64 -8.35
CA ASN A 36 3.87 0.79 -8.14
C ASN A 36 2.44 1.11 -7.70
N THR A 37 1.53 0.13 -7.76
CA THR A 37 0.12 0.36 -7.45
C THR A 37 -0.42 -0.63 -6.42
N ILE A 38 -1.48 -0.20 -5.74
CA ILE A 38 -2.39 -1.07 -5.00
C ILE A 38 -3.80 -0.90 -5.56
N THR A 39 -4.62 -1.93 -5.47
CA THR A 39 -6.04 -1.87 -5.84
C THR A 39 -6.89 -1.97 -4.57
N VAL A 40 -7.73 -0.97 -4.32
CA VAL A 40 -8.66 -0.91 -3.19
C VAL A 40 -10.04 -0.55 -3.74
N ASN A 41 -11.06 -1.37 -3.47
CA ASN A 41 -12.42 -1.19 -3.98
C ASN A 41 -12.45 -0.96 -5.51
N ASP A 42 -11.75 -1.82 -6.25
CA ASP A 42 -11.58 -1.76 -7.72
C ASP A 42 -10.90 -0.50 -8.26
N GLN A 43 -10.38 0.36 -7.37
CA GLN A 43 -9.63 1.55 -7.74
C GLN A 43 -8.13 1.31 -7.61
N LYS A 44 -7.40 1.53 -8.72
CA LYS A 44 -5.93 1.53 -8.73
C LYS A 44 -5.37 2.83 -8.18
N ILE A 45 -4.47 2.73 -7.21
CA ILE A 45 -3.83 3.87 -6.54
C ILE A 45 -2.30 3.71 -6.60
N ILE A 46 -1.60 4.80 -6.94
CA ILE A 46 -0.14 4.83 -7.05
C ILE A 46 0.47 4.98 -5.65
N LYS A 47 1.34 4.04 -5.27
CA LYS A 47 1.98 3.94 -3.95
C LYS A 47 2.76 5.20 -3.57
N ASP A 48 3.57 5.73 -4.49
CA ASP A 48 4.43 6.89 -4.23
C ASP A 48 3.64 8.19 -3.95
N TYR A 49 2.35 8.19 -4.27
CA TYR A 49 1.45 9.33 -4.12
C TYR A 49 0.53 9.22 -2.93
N ILE A 50 0.64 8.18 -2.10
CA ILE A 50 -0.21 7.99 -0.93
C ILE A 50 0.59 7.60 0.32
N THR A 51 0.03 7.97 1.45
CA THR A 51 0.38 7.45 2.78
C THR A 51 -0.83 6.71 3.30
N ILE A 52 -0.62 5.52 3.86
CA ILE A 52 -1.68 4.71 4.46
C ILE A 52 -1.55 4.70 5.99
N ASP A 53 -2.62 4.24 6.66
CA ASP A 53 -2.67 4.10 8.12
C ASP A 53 -1.42 3.42 8.69
N GLY A 54 -0.88 4.00 9.76
CA GLY A 54 0.45 3.71 10.30
C GLY A 54 1.56 4.66 9.82
N GLY A 55 1.20 5.72 9.08
CA GLY A 55 2.10 6.82 8.71
C GLY A 55 3.24 6.42 7.75
N LYS A 56 3.15 5.23 7.16
CA LYS A 56 4.19 4.70 6.28
C LYS A 56 3.83 5.01 4.83
N LYS A 57 4.71 5.75 4.17
CA LYS A 57 4.67 5.92 2.72
C LYS A 57 4.90 4.56 2.07
N LEU A 58 4.04 4.19 1.14
CA LEU A 58 4.23 2.98 0.36
C LEU A 58 5.37 3.21 -0.63
N ILE A 59 6.30 2.26 -0.70
CA ILE A 59 7.46 2.33 -1.59
C ILE A 59 7.16 1.52 -2.85
N SER A 60 7.49 2.07 -4.02
CA SER A 60 7.43 1.40 -5.32
C SER A 60 8.38 0.20 -5.45
N LYS A 61 8.04 -0.87 -4.74
CA LYS A 61 8.67 -2.20 -4.80
C LYS A 61 7.56 -3.24 -4.82
N THR A 62 7.75 -4.30 -5.61
CA THR A 62 6.88 -5.48 -5.56
C THR A 62 6.97 -6.15 -4.18
N PRO A 63 5.95 -6.92 -3.78
CA PRO A 63 6.02 -7.73 -2.56
C PRO A 63 7.32 -8.56 -2.50
N THR A 64 7.68 -9.22 -3.59
CA THR A 64 8.89 -10.05 -3.69
C THR A 64 10.19 -9.26 -3.47
N GLU A 65 10.31 -8.07 -4.06
CA GLU A 65 11.49 -7.20 -3.87
C GLU A 65 11.64 -6.75 -2.41
N ARG A 66 10.54 -6.57 -1.67
CA ARG A 66 10.61 -6.20 -0.24
C ARG A 66 11.14 -7.34 0.63
N ILE A 67 10.81 -8.58 0.27
CA ILE A 67 11.22 -9.78 1.00
C ILE A 67 12.74 -10.00 0.89
N LYS A 68 13.31 -9.79 -0.31
CA LYS A 68 14.74 -10.02 -0.57
C LYS A 68 15.68 -9.05 0.15
N VAL A 69 15.22 -7.87 0.56
CA VAL A 69 16.06 -6.82 1.18
C VAL A 69 16.33 -7.09 2.67
N HIS A 70 15.69 -8.10 3.28
CA HIS A 70 15.80 -8.40 4.71
C HIS A 70 16.35 -9.79 5.02
N GLN A 71 16.90 -10.50 4.04
CA GLN A 71 17.71 -11.71 4.26
C GLN A 71 19.19 -11.35 4.37
#